data_AF-A0A345R4B1-F1
#
_entry.id   AF-A0A345R4B1-F1
#
_cell.length_a   1.000
_cell.length_b   1.000
_cell.length_c   1.000
_cell.angle_alpha   90.00
_cell.angle_beta   90.00
_cell.angle_gamma   90.00
#
_symmetry.space_group_name_H-M   'P 1'
#
loop_
_entity.id
_entity.type
_entity.pdbx_description
1 polymer ?
#
loop_
_entity_poly.entity_id
_entity_poly.type
_entity_poly.pdbx_seq_one_letter_code
_entity_poly.pdbx_strand_id
1 'polypeptide(L)'
;MGKTVDIEFQSIRDAIELAEDTGTSAKRATETLVEIKQLSKTVEDIPASEIKLAASELLAQVASIQVANATLIQRLSILAASLAASKTKQPDFDRYELWNTPAGSIMYRLKEGHDMGEPEHFICPNCMANKRKSFLQGNNTKICSGCETVFTVEPLKHPSAINRVVN
;
A
#
# COMPACT_ATOMS: atom_id res chain seq x y z
N MET A 1 62.43 -13.91 2.87
CA MET A 1 61.47 -14.67 2.05
C MET A 1 60.08 -14.09 2.29
N GLY A 2 59.68 -13.07 1.51
CA GLY A 2 58.33 -12.51 1.59
C GLY A 2 57.37 -13.40 0.80
N LYS A 3 56.37 -13.97 1.46
CA LYS A 3 55.31 -14.73 0.79
C LYS A 3 54.31 -13.72 0.24
N THR A 4 54.27 -13.58 -1.08
CA THR A 4 53.26 -12.80 -1.79
C THR A 4 51.86 -13.33 -1.45
N VAL A 5 50.96 -12.41 -1.13
CA VAL A 5 49.55 -12.68 -0.92
C VAL A 5 48.90 -12.90 -2.28
N ASP A 6 49.08 -14.09 -2.84
CA ASP A 6 48.29 -14.58 -3.97
C ASP A 6 46.96 -15.08 -3.40
N ILE A 7 46.07 -14.16 -3.08
CA ILE A 7 44.64 -14.49 -2.97
C ILE A 7 44.25 -15.00 -4.36
N GLU A 8 43.77 -16.25 -4.47
CA GLU A 8 43.26 -16.81 -5.72
C GLU A 8 41.97 -16.08 -6.13
N PHE A 9 42.13 -14.84 -6.60
CA PHE A 9 41.11 -13.99 -7.20
C PHE A 9 40.50 -14.62 -8.45
N GLN A 10 41.14 -15.66 -8.99
CA GLN A 10 40.63 -16.41 -10.12
C GLN A 10 39.41 -17.24 -9.72
N SER A 11 39.50 -17.98 -8.62
CA SER A 11 38.39 -18.78 -8.09
C SER A 11 37.17 -17.93 -7.71
N ILE A 12 37.39 -16.68 -7.27
CA ILE A 12 36.33 -15.70 -6.99
C ILE A 12 35.72 -15.14 -8.28
N ARG A 13 36.54 -14.86 -9.31
CA ARG A 13 36.04 -14.45 -10.63
C ARG A 13 35.19 -15.55 -11.25
N ASP A 14 35.69 -16.78 -11.26
CA ASP A 14 35.01 -17.92 -11.87
C ASP A 14 33.66 -18.21 -11.16
N ALA A 15 33.58 -18.02 -9.83
CA ALA A 15 32.33 -18.17 -9.07
C ALA A 15 31.31 -17.05 -9.33
N ILE A 16 31.77 -15.83 -9.65
CA ILE A 16 30.92 -14.69 -9.98
C ILE A 16 30.45 -14.76 -11.44
N GLU A 17 31.33 -15.18 -12.35
CA GLU A 17 31.04 -15.43 -13.77
C GLU A 17 30.07 -16.62 -13.94
N LEU A 18 30.11 -17.60 -13.02
CA LEU A 18 29.11 -18.67 -12.96
C LEU A 18 27.72 -18.19 -12.46
N ALA A 19 27.67 -17.11 -11.67
CA ALA A 19 26.41 -16.49 -11.20
C ALA A 19 25.80 -15.50 -12.22
N GLU A 20 26.45 -15.36 -13.37
CA GLU A 20 26.32 -14.26 -14.32
C GLU A 20 25.23 -14.45 -15.39
N ASP A 21 24.58 -15.62 -15.39
CA ASP A 21 23.43 -15.95 -16.26
C ASP A 21 22.17 -15.09 -15.97
N THR A 22 22.30 -14.05 -15.14
CA THR A 22 21.26 -13.08 -14.77
C THR A 22 21.59 -11.61 -15.11
N GLY A 23 22.68 -11.36 -15.86
CA GLY A 23 22.83 -10.16 -16.71
C GLY A 23 22.79 -8.79 -16.02
N THR A 24 23.91 -8.37 -15.40
CA THR A 24 24.44 -6.97 -15.26
C THR A 24 25.46 -6.84 -14.12
N SER A 25 25.54 -7.81 -13.22
CA SER A 25 26.46 -7.85 -12.05
C SER A 25 27.92 -8.16 -12.43
N ALA A 26 28.11 -8.87 -13.54
CA ALA A 26 29.37 -9.29 -14.15
C ALA A 26 30.51 -8.27 -14.10
N LYS A 27 30.27 -7.21 -14.87
CA LYS A 27 31.24 -6.18 -15.20
C LYS A 27 31.63 -5.37 -13.97
N ARG A 28 30.65 -5.09 -13.11
CA ARG A 28 30.87 -4.37 -11.85
C ARG A 28 31.69 -5.20 -10.87
N ALA A 29 31.46 -6.51 -10.82
CA ALA A 29 32.27 -7.39 -9.97
C ALA A 29 33.72 -7.50 -10.48
N THR A 30 33.93 -7.56 -11.80
CA THR A 30 35.30 -7.53 -12.36
C THR A 30 36.02 -6.22 -12.03
N GLU A 31 35.33 -5.08 -12.14
CA GLU A 31 35.86 -3.75 -11.80
C GLU A 31 36.22 -3.66 -10.31
N THR A 32 35.34 -4.12 -9.41
CA THR A 32 35.61 -4.15 -7.97
C THR A 32 36.79 -5.06 -7.62
N LEU A 33 36.97 -6.19 -8.30
CA LEU A 33 38.13 -7.07 -8.06
C LEU A 33 39.45 -6.46 -8.54
N VAL A 34 39.42 -5.70 -9.64
CA VAL A 34 40.58 -4.93 -10.11
C VAL A 34 40.94 -3.86 -9.08
N GLU A 35 39.96 -3.12 -8.57
CA GLU A 35 40.16 -2.12 -7.51
C GLU A 35 40.72 -2.73 -6.23
N ILE A 36 40.19 -3.88 -5.77
CA ILE A 36 40.69 -4.61 -4.60
C ILE A 36 42.14 -5.08 -4.82
N LYS A 37 42.49 -5.54 -6.03
CA LYS A 37 43.86 -5.94 -6.38
C LYS A 37 44.82 -4.73 -6.46
N GLN A 38 44.33 -3.57 -6.89
CA GLN A 38 45.08 -2.32 -6.87
C GLN A 38 45.34 -1.87 -5.42
N LEU A 39 44.32 -1.95 -4.56
CA LEU A 39 44.41 -1.64 -3.15
C LEU A 39 45.38 -2.61 -2.44
N SER A 40 45.34 -3.91 -2.74
CA SER A 40 46.24 -4.89 -2.12
C SER A 40 47.72 -4.68 -2.52
N LYS A 41 48.00 -4.09 -3.68
CA LYS A 41 49.37 -3.69 -4.06
C LYS A 41 49.87 -2.42 -3.36
N THR A 42 48.95 -1.61 -2.84
CA THR A 42 49.27 -0.34 -2.16
C THR A 42 49.42 -0.53 -0.64
N VAL A 43 48.96 -1.67 -0.14
CA VAL A 43 48.90 -2.02 1.27
C VAL A 43 49.94 -3.12 1.52
N GLU A 44 51.19 -2.74 1.74
CA GLU A 44 52.29 -3.71 1.91
C GLU A 44 52.33 -4.39 3.30
N ASP A 45 51.44 -4.02 4.23
CA ASP A 45 51.50 -4.47 5.63
C ASP A 45 50.20 -5.07 6.22
N ILE A 46 49.13 -5.28 5.44
CA ILE A 46 47.91 -5.93 5.96
C ILE A 46 47.99 -7.45 5.77
N PRO A 47 47.88 -8.26 6.84
CA PRO A 47 47.86 -9.72 6.74
C PRO A 47 46.73 -10.22 5.84
N ALA A 48 47.02 -11.19 4.96
CA ALA A 48 46.02 -11.83 4.09
C ALA A 48 44.79 -12.36 4.85
N SER A 49 44.95 -12.72 6.12
CA SER A 49 43.87 -13.12 7.02
C SER A 49 42.89 -12.00 7.33
N GLU A 50 43.36 -10.76 7.50
CA GLU A 50 42.50 -9.60 7.78
C GLU A 50 41.68 -9.22 6.54
N ILE A 51 42.30 -9.29 5.35
CA ILE A 51 41.59 -9.09 4.07
C ILE A 51 40.50 -10.15 3.88
N LYS A 52 40.80 -11.42 4.19
CA LYS A 52 39.82 -12.52 4.07
C LYS A 52 38.66 -12.36 5.05
N LEU A 53 38.93 -11.91 6.28
CA LEU A 53 37.89 -11.63 7.28
C LEU A 53 36.99 -10.49 6.83
N ALA A 54 37.56 -9.35 6.40
CA ALA A 54 36.81 -8.22 5.89
C ALA A 54 35.97 -8.57 4.66
N ALA A 55 36.52 -9.37 3.73
CA ALA A 55 35.80 -9.84 2.55
C ALA A 55 34.63 -10.77 2.91
N SER A 56 34.83 -11.67 3.90
CA SER A 56 33.78 -12.58 4.38
C SER A 56 32.65 -11.81 5.08
N GLU A 57 33.00 -10.80 5.87
CA GLU A 57 32.03 -9.93 6.53
C GLU A 57 31.23 -9.10 5.52
N LEU A 58 31.91 -8.54 4.51
CA LEU A 58 31.24 -7.81 3.43
C LEU A 58 30.29 -8.71 2.65
N LEU A 59 30.68 -9.95 2.33
CA LEU A 59 29.81 -10.93 1.66
C LEU A 59 28.58 -11.26 2.50
N ALA A 60 28.74 -11.43 3.81
CA ALA A 60 27.61 -11.65 4.72
C ALA A 60 26.66 -10.45 4.78
N GLN A 61 27.20 -9.23 4.80
CA GLN A 61 26.39 -8.00 4.75
C GLN A 61 25.64 -7.87 3.42
N VAL A 62 26.29 -8.14 2.29
CA VAL A 62 25.66 -8.11 0.96
C VAL A 62 24.53 -9.14 0.86
N ALA A 63 24.75 -10.36 1.33
CA ALA A 63 23.71 -11.40 1.35
C ALA A 63 22.51 -10.98 2.21
N SER A 64 22.76 -10.41 3.39
CA SER A 64 21.71 -9.87 4.27
C SER A 64 20.89 -8.77 3.59
N ILE A 65 21.56 -7.83 2.91
CA ILE A 65 20.92 -6.75 2.16
C ILE A 65 20.08 -7.30 1.00
N GLN A 66 20.57 -8.30 0.27
CA GLN A 66 19.82 -8.94 -0.82
C GLN A 66 18.53 -9.59 -0.31
N VAL A 67 18.58 -10.30 0.82
CA VAL A 67 17.40 -10.90 1.45
C VAL A 67 16.40 -9.84 1.92
N ALA A 68 16.89 -8.76 2.52
CA ALA A 68 16.06 -7.62 2.94
C ALA A 68 15.39 -6.95 1.72
N ASN A 69 16.13 -6.74 0.63
CA ASN A 69 15.60 -6.17 -0.60
C ASN A 69 14.53 -7.05 -1.24
N ALA A 70 14.76 -8.37 -1.32
CA ALA A 70 13.75 -9.31 -1.82
C ALA A 70 12.45 -9.26 -0.98
N THR A 71 12.60 -9.18 0.35
CA THR A 71 11.47 -9.04 1.27
C THR A 71 10.71 -7.73 1.05
N LEU A 72 11.41 -6.61 0.86
CA LEU A 72 10.80 -5.31 0.58
C LEU A 72 10.05 -5.31 -0.75
N ILE A 73 10.63 -5.88 -1.81
CA ILE A 73 10.00 -6.02 -3.12
C ILE A 73 8.71 -6.84 -3.02
N GLN A 74 8.74 -7.96 -2.30
CA GLN A 74 7.55 -8.79 -2.08
C GLN A 74 6.45 -8.00 -1.35
N ARG A 75 6.79 -7.26 -0.29
CA ARG A 75 5.83 -6.43 0.45
C ARG A 75 5.25 -5.33 -0.43
N LEU A 76 6.07 -4.65 -1.23
CA LEU A 76 5.60 -3.63 -2.17
C LEU A 76 4.62 -4.20 -3.19
N SER A 77 4.89 -5.40 -3.73
CA SER A 77 3.97 -6.08 -4.65
C SER A 77 2.62 -6.37 -4.00
N ILE A 78 2.61 -6.90 -2.77
CA ILE A 78 1.38 -7.18 -2.01
C ILE A 78 0.59 -5.88 -1.75
N LEU A 79 1.26 -4.80 -1.34
CA LEU A 79 0.63 -3.51 -1.09
C LEU A 79 0.07 -2.91 -2.38
N ALA A 80 0.80 -2.98 -3.50
CA ALA A 80 0.35 -2.50 -4.79
C ALA A 80 -0.90 -3.26 -5.27
N ALA A 81 -0.92 -4.60 -5.14
CA ALA A 81 -2.08 -5.42 -5.46
C ALA A 81 -3.29 -5.08 -4.58
N SER A 82 -3.07 -4.88 -3.28
CA SER A 82 -4.14 -4.49 -2.33
C SER A 82 -4.71 -3.11 -2.66
N LEU A 83 -3.85 -2.15 -3.02
CA LEU A 83 -4.26 -0.82 -3.45
C LEU A 83 -5.04 -0.86 -4.77
N ALA A 84 -4.59 -1.67 -5.74
CA ALA A 84 -5.31 -1.88 -6.99
C ALA A 84 -6.70 -2.49 -6.75
N ALA A 85 -6.79 -3.53 -5.91
CA ALA A 85 -8.05 -4.16 -5.52
C ALA A 85 -9.00 -3.21 -4.75
N SER A 86 -8.44 -2.28 -3.97
CA SER A 86 -9.23 -1.23 -3.31
C SER A 86 -9.74 -0.19 -4.31
N LYS A 87 -8.94 0.18 -5.33
CA LYS A 87 -9.32 1.12 -6.38
C LYS A 87 -10.36 0.56 -7.36
N THR A 88 -10.37 -0.75 -7.63
CA THR A 88 -11.37 -1.39 -8.50
C THR A 88 -12.74 -1.54 -7.85
N LYS A 89 -12.84 -1.44 -6.51
CA LYS A 89 -14.12 -1.30 -5.81
C LYS A 89 -14.61 0.14 -5.86
N GLN A 90 -14.71 0.71 -7.07
CA GLN A 90 -15.41 1.98 -7.21
C GLN A 90 -16.88 1.75 -6.84
N PRO A 91 -17.42 2.52 -5.89
CA PRO A 91 -18.84 2.48 -5.62
C PRO A 91 -19.63 2.80 -6.89
N ASP A 92 -20.64 1.99 -7.13
CA ASP A 92 -21.61 1.98 -8.22
C ASP A 92 -22.59 3.16 -8.15
N PHE A 93 -22.03 4.37 -8.12
CA PHE A 93 -22.76 5.63 -7.98
C PHE A 93 -23.80 5.87 -9.07
N ASP A 94 -23.59 5.34 -10.27
CA ASP A 94 -24.51 5.50 -11.40
C ASP A 94 -25.88 4.86 -11.17
N ARG A 95 -26.00 3.94 -10.20
CA ARG A 95 -27.27 3.33 -9.77
C ARG A 95 -28.13 4.26 -8.92
N TYR A 96 -27.59 5.39 -8.47
CA TYR A 96 -28.25 6.28 -7.54
C TYR A 96 -28.70 7.58 -8.20
N GLU A 97 -29.77 8.16 -7.67
CA GLU A 97 -30.30 9.45 -8.06
C GLU A 97 -30.56 10.33 -6.83
N LEU A 98 -30.47 11.65 -7.01
CA LEU A 98 -30.81 12.61 -5.98
C LEU A 98 -32.31 12.56 -5.69
N TRP A 99 -32.65 12.52 -4.41
CA TRP A 99 -34.00 12.51 -3.91
C TRP A 99 -34.16 13.50 -2.76
N ASN A 100 -35.24 14.28 -2.84
CA ASN A 100 -35.64 15.22 -1.80
C ASN A 100 -36.56 14.50 -0.82
N THR A 101 -36.23 14.55 0.47
CA THR A 101 -37.12 14.07 1.52
C THR A 101 -38.31 15.01 1.69
N PRO A 102 -39.45 14.52 2.21
CA PRO A 102 -40.57 15.37 2.62
C PRO A 102 -40.19 16.50 3.59
N ALA A 103 -39.16 16.31 4.42
CA ALA A 103 -38.64 17.33 5.32
C ALA A 103 -37.60 18.28 4.68
N GLY A 104 -37.34 18.17 3.37
CA GLY A 104 -36.45 19.07 2.63
C GLY A 104 -34.97 18.71 2.66
N SER A 105 -34.60 17.55 3.22
CA SER A 105 -33.22 17.04 3.12
C SER A 105 -32.96 16.44 1.74
N ILE A 106 -31.72 16.50 1.28
CA ILE A 106 -31.30 15.86 0.02
C ILE A 106 -30.47 14.63 0.34
N MET A 107 -30.81 13.50 -0.26
CA MET A 107 -30.04 12.26 -0.18
C MET A 107 -30.08 11.52 -1.51
N TYR A 108 -29.26 10.48 -1.66
CA TYR A 108 -29.30 9.63 -2.84
C TYR A 108 -30.07 8.35 -2.56
N ARG A 109 -30.99 7.98 -3.44
CA ARG A 109 -31.71 6.69 -3.42
C ARG A 109 -31.34 5.86 -4.64
N LEU A 110 -31.58 4.55 -4.58
CA LEU A 110 -31.48 3.70 -5.77
C LEU A 110 -32.51 4.14 -6.83
N LYS A 111 -32.08 4.17 -8.09
CA LYS A 111 -32.98 4.33 -9.23
C LYS A 111 -33.94 3.14 -9.33
N GLU A 112 -35.14 3.38 -9.83
CA GLU A 112 -36.10 2.30 -10.11
C GLU A 112 -35.49 1.26 -11.06
N GLY A 113 -35.66 -0.03 -10.75
CA GLY A 113 -35.09 -1.14 -11.54
C GLY A 113 -33.58 -1.37 -11.33
N HIS A 114 -32.91 -0.60 -10.48
CA HIS A 114 -31.50 -0.80 -10.09
C HIS A 114 -31.36 -1.41 -8.69
N ASP A 115 -32.45 -1.90 -8.11
CA ASP A 115 -32.48 -2.58 -6.81
C ASP A 115 -31.71 -3.90 -6.83
N MET A 116 -31.74 -4.66 -7.93
CA MET A 116 -30.98 -5.92 -8.08
C MET A 116 -31.21 -6.91 -6.92
N GLY A 117 -32.40 -6.86 -6.28
CA GLY A 117 -32.74 -7.64 -5.10
C GLY A 117 -32.27 -7.05 -3.76
N GLU A 118 -31.66 -5.87 -3.76
CA GLU A 118 -31.29 -5.12 -2.54
C GLU A 118 -32.52 -4.42 -1.95
N PRO A 119 -32.64 -4.33 -0.61
CA PRO A 119 -33.69 -3.55 0.03
C PRO A 119 -33.49 -2.04 -0.24
N GLU A 120 -34.56 -1.27 -0.10
CA GLU A 120 -34.49 0.19 -0.20
C GLU A 120 -33.48 0.76 0.81
N HIS A 121 -32.56 1.59 0.31
CA HIS A 121 -31.55 2.24 1.13
C HIS A 121 -31.10 3.55 0.48
N PHE A 122 -30.50 4.40 1.32
CA PHE A 122 -30.06 5.73 0.92
C PHE A 122 -28.57 5.89 1.19
N ILE A 123 -27.90 6.70 0.37
CA ILE A 123 -26.48 7.03 0.54
C ILE A 123 -26.27 8.53 0.77
N CYS A 124 -25.24 8.84 1.54
CA CYS A 124 -24.94 10.20 1.98
C CYS A 124 -24.35 11.05 0.84
N PRO A 125 -24.93 12.24 0.54
CA PRO A 125 -24.39 13.13 -0.49
C PRO A 125 -23.01 13.69 -0.13
N ASN A 126 -22.74 13.94 1.16
CA ASN A 126 -21.44 14.45 1.62
C ASN A 126 -20.32 13.42 1.39
N CYS A 127 -20.58 12.14 1.68
CA CYS A 127 -19.61 11.08 1.42
C CYS A 127 -19.44 10.83 -0.08
N MET A 128 -20.53 10.87 -0.85
CA MET A 128 -20.50 10.65 -2.30
C MET A 128 -19.71 11.74 -3.04
N ALA A 129 -19.78 13.01 -2.59
CA ALA A 129 -18.94 14.09 -3.10
C ALA A 129 -17.43 13.80 -2.92
N ASN A 130 -17.08 13.03 -1.89
CA ASN A 130 -15.73 12.55 -1.62
C ASN A 130 -15.43 11.17 -2.23
N LYS A 131 -16.21 10.76 -3.24
CA LYS A 131 -16.12 9.45 -3.92
C LYS A 131 -16.21 8.25 -2.97
N ARG A 132 -16.92 8.40 -1.85
CA ARG A 132 -17.13 7.36 -0.84
C ARG A 132 -18.61 7.01 -0.74
N LYS A 133 -18.95 5.73 -0.87
CA LYS A 133 -20.31 5.22 -0.58
C LYS A 133 -20.46 5.03 0.92
N SER A 134 -21.45 5.69 1.51
CA SER A 134 -21.79 5.54 2.93
C SER A 134 -23.30 5.51 3.07
N PHE A 135 -23.80 4.42 3.65
CA PHE A 135 -25.23 4.19 3.83
C PHE A 135 -25.77 5.03 4.98
N LEU A 136 -26.97 5.55 4.78
CA LEU A 136 -27.73 6.25 5.79
C LEU A 136 -28.59 5.26 6.60
N GLN A 137 -28.49 5.32 7.92
CA GLN A 137 -29.16 4.40 8.84
C GLN A 137 -30.21 5.12 9.69
N GLY A 138 -31.27 4.43 10.12
CA GLY A 138 -32.35 4.98 10.95
C GLY A 138 -33.68 5.14 10.21
N ASN A 139 -34.70 5.66 10.89
CA ASN A 139 -36.07 5.78 10.37
C ASN A 139 -36.37 7.25 9.99
N ASN A 140 -37.05 7.99 10.88
CA ASN A 140 -37.44 9.40 10.68
C ASN A 140 -36.24 10.33 10.48
N THR A 141 -35.13 9.94 11.09
CA THR A 141 -33.83 10.59 10.98
C THR A 141 -32.83 9.57 10.46
N LYS A 142 -32.08 9.98 9.46
CA LYS A 142 -31.08 9.20 8.76
C LYS A 142 -29.70 9.71 9.14
N ILE A 143 -28.85 8.84 9.69
CA ILE A 143 -27.51 9.18 10.15
C ILE A 143 -26.49 8.48 9.24
N CYS A 144 -25.52 9.22 8.75
CA CYS A 144 -24.43 8.67 7.95
C CYS A 144 -23.40 7.95 8.84
N SER A 145 -23.11 6.68 8.55
CA SER A 145 -22.05 5.94 9.26
C SER A 145 -20.63 6.42 8.92
N GLY A 146 -20.45 7.20 7.85
CA GLY A 146 -19.15 7.67 7.37
C GLY A 146 -18.73 9.04 7.86
N CYS A 147 -19.68 9.96 8.05
CA CYS A 147 -19.41 11.35 8.45
C CYS A 147 -20.36 11.89 9.53
N GLU A 148 -21.21 11.02 10.09
CA GLU A 148 -22.15 11.32 11.18
C GLU A 148 -23.18 12.42 10.88
N THR A 149 -23.23 12.93 9.64
CA THR A 149 -24.24 13.90 9.22
C THR A 149 -25.63 13.31 9.36
N VAL A 150 -26.54 14.13 9.90
CA VAL A 150 -27.93 13.81 10.16
C VAL A 150 -28.82 14.41 9.08
N PHE A 151 -29.74 13.61 8.54
CA PHE A 151 -30.72 14.01 7.53
C PHE A 151 -32.12 13.70 8.06
N THR A 152 -33.04 14.65 7.95
CA THR A 152 -34.43 14.45 8.38
C THR A 152 -35.25 13.97 7.20
N VAL A 153 -35.96 12.85 7.36
CA VAL A 153 -36.78 12.25 6.28
C VAL A 153 -38.20 12.75 6.36
N GLU A 154 -38.84 12.56 7.50
CA GLU A 154 -40.19 13.01 7.76
C GLU A 154 -40.17 14.25 8.67
N PRO A 155 -41.05 15.23 8.43
CA PRO A 155 -41.21 16.34 9.35
C PRO A 155 -41.57 15.78 10.73
N LEU A 156 -40.84 16.21 11.77
CA LEU A 156 -41.11 15.82 13.14
C LEU A 156 -42.58 16.15 13.44
N LYS A 157 -43.39 15.14 13.80
CA LYS A 157 -44.75 15.38 14.29
C LYS A 157 -44.64 16.27 15.52
N HIS A 158 -44.98 17.55 15.39
CA HIS A 158 -45.15 18.41 16.55
C HIS A 158 -46.23 17.78 17.44
N PRO A 159 -45.98 17.57 18.75
CA PRO A 159 -47.04 17.17 19.64
C PRO A 159 -48.10 18.28 19.63
N SER A 160 -49.30 17.95 19.15
CA SER A 160 -50.44 18.85 19.08
C SER A 160 -50.63 19.55 20.42
N ALA A 161 -50.74 20.89 20.38
CA ALA A 161 -50.97 21.72 21.55
C ALA A 161 -52.09 21.12 22.41
N ILE A 162 -51.77 20.90 23.69
CA ILE A 162 -52.68 20.40 24.71
C ILE A 162 -53.90 21.33 24.73
N ASN A 163 -55.09 20.80 24.46
CA ASN A 163 -56.36 21.52 24.64
C ASN A 163 -56.46 21.98 26.10
N ARG A 164 -56.20 23.26 26.35
CA ARG A 164 -56.50 23.90 27.63
C ARG A 164 -58.01 24.09 27.70
N VAL A 165 -58.71 23.09 28.23
CA VAL A 165 -60.10 23.24 28.67
C VAL A 165 -60.09 24.28 29.79
N VAL A 166 -60.63 25.45 29.50
CA VAL A 166 -60.95 26.47 30.50
C VAL A 166 -62.35 26.15 30.98
N ASN A 167 -62.49 25.78 32.25
CA ASN A 167 -63.71 25.87 33.04
C ASN A 167 -63.34 26.51 34.38
#